data_AF-A0A4P7YNP0-F1
#
_entry.id   AF-A0A4P7YNP0-F1
#
_cell.length_a   1.000
_cell.length_b   1.000
_cell.length_c   1.000
_cell.angle_alpha   90.00
_cell.angle_beta   90.00
_cell.angle_gamma   90.00
#
_symmetry.space_group_name_H-M   'P 1'
#
loop_
_entity.id
_entity.type
_entity.pdbx_description
1 polymer ?
#
loop_
_entity_poly.entity_id
_entity_poly.type
_entity_poly.pdbx_seq_one_letter_code
_entity_poly.pdbx_strand_id
1 'polypeptide(L)'
;MMTTPVRSGAALAACIEDDAIIRVLPAEKSAATMKFVDWLQETLQRWACGQRGAADRRTLDMIVQAAEAMDYRLSLTVQDIFDVVEDLDAALDAGLLLLRGFDRPVIRVHLVSKGAAQ
;
A
#
# COMPACT_ATOMS: atom_id res chain seq x y z
N MET A 1 -12.40 9.15 -1.90
CA MET A 1 -11.49 7.99 -1.85
C MET A 1 -12.02 6.99 -0.84
N MET A 2 -12.21 5.74 -1.27
CA MET A 2 -12.64 4.66 -0.39
C MET A 2 -11.43 4.13 0.38
N THR A 3 -11.53 4.06 1.70
CA THR A 3 -10.50 3.48 2.57
C THR A 3 -10.91 2.06 2.98
N THR A 4 -10.00 1.11 2.84
CA THR A 4 -10.26 -0.30 3.17
C THR A 4 -9.41 -0.72 4.37
N PRO A 5 -10.01 -0.97 5.54
CA PRO A 5 -9.26 -1.49 6.68
C PRO A 5 -8.87 -2.95 6.46
N VAL A 6 -7.63 -3.30 6.74
CA VAL A 6 -7.10 -4.66 6.60
C VAL A 6 -6.98 -5.32 7.96
N ARG A 7 -7.49 -6.56 8.05
CA ARG A 7 -7.55 -7.36 9.30
C ARG A 7 -6.87 -8.73 9.21
N SER A 8 -6.32 -9.10 8.05
CA SER A 8 -5.61 -10.36 7.84
C SER A 8 -4.64 -10.24 6.66
N GLY A 9 -3.63 -11.11 6.58
CA GLY A 9 -2.72 -11.16 5.44
C GLY A 9 -3.44 -11.54 4.16
N ALA A 10 -4.47 -12.39 4.23
CA ALA A 10 -5.33 -12.72 3.09
C ALA A 10 -6.11 -11.49 2.57
N ALA A 11 -6.64 -10.65 3.46
CA ALA A 11 -7.31 -9.41 3.05
C ALA A 11 -6.29 -8.42 2.44
N LEU A 12 -5.09 -8.33 3.01
CA LEU A 12 -4.00 -7.50 2.48
C LEU A 12 -3.61 -7.93 1.06
N ALA A 13 -3.43 -9.25 0.86
CA ALA A 13 -3.10 -9.84 -0.42
C ALA A 13 -4.16 -9.58 -1.50
N ALA A 14 -5.44 -9.66 -1.13
CA ALA A 14 -6.56 -9.43 -2.04
C ALA A 14 -6.68 -7.98 -2.52
N CYS A 15 -6.13 -7.02 -1.76
CA CYS A 15 -6.14 -5.61 -2.11
C CYS A 15 -4.94 -5.17 -2.97
N ILE A 16 -3.94 -6.03 -3.17
CA ILE A 16 -2.73 -5.67 -3.90
C ILE A 16 -2.78 -6.31 -5.29
N GLU A 17 -2.95 -5.45 -6.28
CA GLU A 17 -2.90 -5.82 -7.68
C GLU A 17 -1.46 -6.09 -8.14
N ASP A 18 -1.33 -6.88 -9.21
CA ASP A 18 -0.04 -7.08 -9.84
C ASP A 18 0.48 -5.73 -10.35
N ASP A 19 1.80 -5.56 -10.25
CA ASP A 19 2.51 -4.36 -10.69
C ASP A 19 2.15 -3.06 -9.96
N ALA A 20 1.27 -3.08 -8.95
CA ALA A 20 0.90 -1.89 -8.19
C ALA A 20 2.11 -1.16 -7.57
N ILE A 21 2.05 0.18 -7.55
CA ILE A 21 3.04 1.00 -6.85
C ILE A 21 2.61 1.10 -5.38
N ILE A 22 3.42 0.58 -4.47
CA ILE A 22 3.10 0.58 -3.04
C ILE A 22 3.77 1.76 -2.35
N ARG A 23 2.97 2.53 -1.61
CA ARG A 23 3.47 3.58 -0.72
C ARG A 23 2.96 3.37 0.70
N VAL A 24 3.86 3.10 1.63
CA VAL A 24 3.51 3.01 3.05
C VAL A 24 3.65 4.39 3.69
N LEU A 25 2.63 4.78 4.45
CA LEU A 25 2.56 6.04 5.17
C LEU A 25 2.63 5.76 6.68
N PRO A 26 3.69 6.21 7.37
CA PRO A 26 3.87 5.97 8.80
C PRO A 26 2.82 6.72 9.63
N ALA A 27 2.44 6.15 10.78
CA ALA A 27 1.64 6.87 11.78
C ALA A 27 2.46 7.96 12.50
N GLU A 28 3.75 7.70 12.70
CA GLU A 28 4.71 8.56 13.40
C GLU A 28 6.14 8.26 12.93
N LYS A 29 7.11 9.13 13.27
CA LYS A 29 8.50 9.02 12.81
C LYS A 29 9.44 8.38 13.84
N SER A 30 8.94 7.47 14.68
CA SER A 30 9.80 6.73 15.62
C SER A 30 10.64 5.68 14.88
N ALA A 31 11.81 5.34 15.42
CA ALA A 31 12.74 4.40 14.78
C ALA A 31 12.13 2.99 14.60
N ALA A 32 11.30 2.55 15.54
CA ALA A 32 10.60 1.27 15.45
C ALA A 32 9.56 1.30 14.33
N THR A 33 8.74 2.36 14.26
CA THR A 33 7.72 2.53 13.22
C THR A 33 8.33 2.64 11.84
N MET A 34 9.44 3.37 11.67
CA MET A 34 10.14 3.47 10.39
C MET A 34 10.70 2.11 9.93
N LYS A 35 11.33 1.32 10.82
CA LYS A 35 11.79 -0.04 10.49
C LYS A 35 10.64 -0.96 10.06
N PHE A 36 9.51 -0.88 10.76
CA PHE A 36 8.32 -1.63 10.40
C PHE A 36 7.77 -1.19 9.04
N VAL A 37 7.75 0.11 8.77
CA VAL A 37 7.31 0.69 7.48
C VAL A 37 8.19 0.24 6.32
N ASP A 38 9.51 0.22 6.49
CA ASP A 38 10.44 -0.26 5.47
C ASP A 38 10.19 -1.75 5.17
N TRP A 39 10.08 -2.57 6.23
CA TRP A 39 9.78 -4.00 6.10
C TRP A 39 8.43 -4.26 5.43
N LEU A 40 7.40 -3.48 5.79
CA LEU A 40 6.07 -3.54 5.17
C LEU A 40 6.17 -3.18 3.69
N GLN A 41 6.82 -2.07 3.35
CA GLN A 41 6.95 -1.60 1.98
C GLN A 41 7.66 -2.63 1.10
N GLU A 42 8.78 -3.19 1.56
CA GLU A 42 9.51 -4.23 0.83
C GLU A 42 8.69 -5.50 0.62
N THR A 43 7.93 -5.92 1.63
CA THR A 43 7.12 -7.15 1.54
C THR A 43 5.97 -6.97 0.56
N LEU A 44 5.29 -5.82 0.61
CA LEU A 44 4.19 -5.54 -0.31
C LEU A 44 4.68 -5.29 -1.74
N GLN A 45 5.84 -4.67 -1.91
CA GLN A 45 6.43 -4.50 -3.23
C GLN A 45 6.79 -5.85 -3.87
N ARG A 46 7.36 -6.78 -3.08
CA ARG A 46 7.62 -8.15 -3.54
C ARG A 46 6.33 -8.87 -3.95
N TRP A 47 5.26 -8.68 -3.17
CA TRP A 47 3.95 -9.25 -3.47
C TRP A 47 3.37 -8.70 -4.79
N ALA A 48 3.43 -7.39 -5.00
CA ALA A 48 3.00 -6.71 -6.23
C ALA A 48 3.83 -7.15 -7.45
N CYS A 49 5.11 -7.47 -7.26
CA CYS A 49 5.97 -8.04 -8.31
C CYS A 49 5.79 -9.55 -8.53
N GLY A 50 4.73 -10.16 -7.98
CA GLY A 50 4.36 -11.55 -8.23
C GLY A 50 5.00 -12.60 -7.30
N GLN A 51 5.76 -12.19 -6.27
CA GLN A 51 6.29 -13.13 -5.26
C GLN A 51 5.19 -13.56 -4.29
N ARG A 52 4.43 -14.60 -4.66
CA ARG A 52 3.20 -15.04 -3.98
C ARG A 52 3.31 -16.44 -3.35
N GLY A 53 4.53 -16.85 -2.99
CA GLY A 53 4.81 -18.16 -2.42
C GLY A 53 4.18 -18.37 -1.04
N ALA A 54 4.20 -19.61 -0.56
CA ALA A 54 3.64 -19.96 0.76
C ALA A 54 4.38 -19.27 1.93
N ALA A 55 5.65 -18.91 1.74
CA ALA A 55 6.42 -18.14 2.72
C ALA A 55 6.02 -16.65 2.71
N ASP A 56 5.81 -16.06 1.53
CA ASP A 56 5.38 -14.67 1.38
C ASP A 56 3.97 -14.46 1.96
N ARG A 57 3.05 -15.41 1.73
CA ARG A 57 1.71 -15.41 2.34
C ARG A 57 1.77 -15.38 3.87
N ARG A 58 2.61 -16.23 4.47
CA ARG A 58 2.82 -16.25 5.92
C ARG A 58 3.41 -14.94 6.43
N THR A 59 4.28 -14.31 5.63
CA THR A 59 4.87 -13.01 5.97
C THR A 59 3.81 -11.91 6.00
N LEU A 60 2.83 -11.92 5.09
CA LEU A 60 1.70 -10.98 5.13
C LEU A 60 0.85 -11.12 6.39
N ASP A 61 0.57 -12.34 6.84
CA ASP A 61 -0.16 -12.55 8.10
C ASP A 61 0.65 -12.04 9.30
N MET A 62 1.96 -12.31 9.31
CA MET A 62 2.88 -11.82 10.35
C MET A 62 2.95 -10.29 10.38
N ILE A 63 2.91 -9.63 9.22
CA ILE A 63 2.86 -8.17 9.12
C ILE A 63 1.62 -7.61 9.80
N VAL A 64 0.45 -8.19 9.54
CA VAL A 64 -0.80 -7.71 10.13
C VAL A 64 -0.75 -7.89 11.64
N GLN A 65 -0.30 -9.06 12.12
CA GLN A 65 -0.14 -9.32 13.55
C GLN A 65 0.88 -8.37 14.21
N ALA A 66 2.00 -8.10 13.55
CA ALA A 66 3.01 -7.17 14.05
C ALA A 66 2.49 -5.73 14.10
N ALA A 67 1.72 -5.28 13.11
CA ALA A 67 1.03 -4.00 13.17
C ALA A 67 0.10 -3.94 14.39
N GLU A 68 -0.68 -4.99 14.63
CA GLU A 68 -1.56 -5.04 15.79
C GLU A 68 -0.81 -5.01 17.12
N ALA A 69 0.30 -5.73 17.23
CA ALA A 69 1.16 -5.74 18.41
C ALA A 69 1.82 -4.39 18.68
N MET A 70 2.03 -3.58 17.64
CA MET A 70 2.52 -2.20 17.72
C MET A 70 1.40 -1.16 17.89
N ASP A 71 0.18 -1.60 18.20
CA ASP A 71 -1.02 -0.77 18.35
C ASP A 71 -1.41 0.02 17.08
N TYR A 72 -1.10 -0.55 15.91
CA TYR A 72 -1.48 -0.02 14.61
C TYR A 72 -2.54 -0.87 13.92
N ARG A 73 -3.29 -0.23 13.01
CA ARG A 73 -4.14 -0.87 12.01
C ARG A 73 -3.67 -0.42 10.62
N LEU A 74 -3.67 -1.35 9.67
CA LEU A 74 -3.43 -1.04 8.27
C LEU A 74 -4.73 -0.59 7.60
N SER A 75 -4.67 0.52 6.88
CA SER A 75 -5.77 1.03 6.05
C SER A 75 -5.26 1.34 4.65
N LEU A 76 -5.94 0.86 3.62
CA LEU A 76 -5.51 1.03 2.23
C LEU A 76 -6.37 2.07 1.52
N THR A 77 -5.73 2.88 0.70
CA THR A 77 -6.38 3.76 -0.26
C THR A 77 -5.78 3.49 -1.63
N VAL A 78 -6.62 3.16 -2.61
CA VAL A 78 -6.19 3.08 -4.00
C VAL A 78 -6.41 4.45 -4.63
N GLN A 79 -5.38 4.98 -5.28
CA GLN A 79 -5.49 6.16 -6.13
C GLN A 79 -5.13 5.75 -7.54
N ASP A 80 -6.08 5.99 -8.46
CA ASP A 80 -5.79 5.92 -9.88
C ASP A 80 -5.02 7.18 -10.29
N ILE A 81 -4.04 7.05 -11.19
CA ILE A 81 -3.36 8.20 -11.78
C ILE A 81 -4.34 9.12 -12.50
N PHE A 82 -5.42 8.55 -13.06
CA PHE A 82 -6.48 9.31 -13.71
C PHE A 82 -7.31 10.16 -12.74
N ASP A 83 -7.30 9.86 -11.43
CA ASP A 83 -7.94 10.71 -10.42
C ASP A 83 -7.11 11.96 -10.06
N VAL A 84 -5.85 12.04 -10.52
CA VAL A 84 -4.92 13.14 -10.21
C VAL A 84 -4.74 14.10 -11.37
N VAL A 85 -4.90 13.61 -12.59
CA VAL A 85 -4.82 14.43 -13.80
C VAL A 85 -6.20 15.04 -14.04
N GLU A 86 -6.35 16.34 -13.81
CA GLU A 86 -7.65 17.05 -13.96
C GLU A 86 -8.23 16.96 -15.38
N ASP A 87 -7.37 16.90 -16.40
CA ASP A 87 -7.74 16.74 -17.80
C ASP A 87 -6.70 15.86 -18.50
N LEU A 88 -7.08 14.61 -18.74
CA LEU A 88 -6.22 13.61 -19.39
C LEU A 88 -5.93 13.97 -20.84
N ASP A 89 -6.91 14.54 -21.56
CA ASP A 89 -6.77 14.88 -22.97
C ASP A 89 -5.78 16.05 -23.12
N ALA A 90 -5.92 17.09 -22.27
CA ALA A 90 -4.96 18.19 -22.23
C ALA A 90 -3.55 17.74 -21.81
N ALA A 91 -3.44 16.77 -20.89
CA ALA A 91 -2.16 16.24 -20.48
C ALA A 91 -1.49 15.43 -21.61
N LEU A 92 -2.24 14.59 -22.32
CA LEU A 92 -1.77 13.84 -23.49
C LEU A 92 -1.33 14.79 -24.61
N ASP A 93 -2.12 15.82 -24.91
CA ASP A 93 -1.78 16.85 -25.91
C ASP A 93 -0.54 17.66 -25.51
N ALA A 94 -0.31 17.87 -24.22
CA ALA A 94 0.91 18.48 -23.67
C ALA A 94 2.13 17.54 -23.66
N GLY A 95 1.99 16.31 -24.18
CA GLY A 95 3.07 15.33 -24.31
C GLY A 95 3.22 14.39 -23.12
N LEU A 96 2.21 14.29 -22.24
CA LEU A 96 2.14 13.19 -21.27
C LEU A 96 2.09 11.88 -22.05
N LEU A 97 3.06 11.00 -21.82
CA LEU A 97 3.09 9.67 -22.41
C LEU A 97 3.07 8.66 -21.26
N LEU A 98 1.95 7.95 -21.10
CA LEU A 98 1.91 6.78 -20.22
C LEU A 98 2.68 5.67 -20.90
N LEU A 99 3.94 5.50 -20.49
CA LEU A 99 4.74 4.34 -20.88
C LEU A 99 3.99 3.07 -20.48
N ARG A 100 4.09 2.00 -21.27
CA ARG A 100 3.44 0.72 -20.93
C ARG A 100 3.83 0.28 -19.52
N GLY A 101 2.83 0.07 -18.66
CA GLY A 101 3.04 -0.24 -17.26
C GLY A 101 3.30 0.97 -16.37
N PHE A 102 2.99 2.20 -16.78
CA PHE A 102 2.98 3.40 -15.92
C PHE A 102 1.55 3.86 -15.59
N ASP A 103 0.55 3.10 -16.02
CA ASP A 103 -0.87 3.13 -15.62
C ASP A 103 -1.14 2.32 -14.34
N ARG A 104 -0.09 2.00 -13.58
CA ARG A 104 -0.19 1.16 -12.37
C ARG A 104 -0.95 1.91 -11.26
N PRO A 105 -1.91 1.26 -10.58
CA PRO A 105 -2.56 1.87 -9.44
C PRO A 105 -1.55 2.13 -8.32
N VAL A 106 -1.66 3.30 -7.68
CA VAL A 106 -0.89 3.62 -6.48
C VAL A 106 -1.69 3.19 -5.27
N ILE A 107 -1.20 2.19 -4.55
CA ILE A 107 -1.80 1.73 -3.30
C ILE A 107 -1.07 2.40 -2.14
N ARG A 108 -1.80 3.27 -1.43
CA ARG A 108 -1.33 3.88 -0.19
C ARG A 108 -1.75 3.04 1.00
N VAL A 109 -0.77 2.60 1.77
CA VAL A 109 -0.96 1.80 2.97
C VAL A 109 -0.68 2.68 4.17
N HIS A 110 -1.73 3.06 4.88
CA HIS A 110 -1.66 3.90 6.06
C HIS A 110 -1.50 3.03 7.30
N LEU A 111 -0.47 3.31 8.11
CA LEU A 111 -0.47 2.90 9.51
C LEU A 111 -1.32 3.88 10.30
N VAL A 112 -2.39 3.39 10.91
CA VAL A 112 -3.28 4.18 11.76
C VAL A 112 -3.13 3.71 13.19
N SER A 113 -2.79 4.61 14.11
CA SER A 113 -2.74 4.30 15.54
C SER A 113 -4.14 3.94 16.05
N LYS A 114 -4.24 2.84 16.79
CA LYS A 114 -5.48 2.44 17.48
C LYS A 114 -5.75 3.34 18.69
N GLY A 115 -4.71 3.90 19.30
CA GLY A 115 -4.79 4.84 20.41
C GLY A 115 -5.11 6.30 20.06
N ALA A 116 -5.15 6.69 18.78
CA ALA A 116 -5.48 8.07 18.37
C ALA A 116 -6.99 8.31 18.16
N ALA A 117 -7.81 7.74 19.04
CA ALA A 117 -9.24 8.01 19.13
C ALA A 117 -9.64 8.35 20.58
N GLN A 118 -9.13 9.49 21.06
CA GLN A 118 -9.84 10.50 21.86
C GLN A 118 -8.92 11.67 22.19
#